data_AF-A0A7J4NQB4-F1
#
_entry.id   AF-A0A7J4NQB4-F1
#
_cell.length_a   1.000
_cell.length_b   1.000
_cell.length_c   1.000
_cell.angle_alpha   90.00
_cell.angle_beta   90.00
_cell.angle_gamma   90.00
#
_symmetry.space_group_name_H-M   'P 1'
#
loop_
_entity.id
_entity.type
_entity.pdbx_description
1 polymer ?
#
loop_
_entity_poly.entity_id
_entity_poly.type
_entity_poly.pdbx_seq_one_letter_code
_entity_poly.pdbx_strand_id
1 'polypeptide(L)'
;MEEVLFALWVAAIIGPLAWSWYHKASIAMAMTLSLLFGYIVQLIWGWTLDSSQLSELYIRIVMIPALVEEGHVHTLITSGFVHSWNSPLHVLGNIVIIALVGIPLEDRLGRGKWLISYAIGLLGGSIAWTLANGGSFTPALGASGAAFGILGAYLCGWPQDEVYFPIILIRKWPVQFIALFYFGFEIFKAWQVYGLSQVSHVAHIAHFGGFILAYATLPILKRNIEWEGEIELEEIKTENPFEGVDDLVKRLHEEGDEKETRQAWLEEIADRAKCPVCGGSLHLKKMRIRCESDSSHVAWP
;
A
#
# COMPACT_ATOMS: atom_id res chain seq x y z
N MET A 1 -20.55 -21.70 19.67
CA MET A 1 -20.31 -21.64 18.20
C MET A 1 -19.81 -20.25 17.82
N GLU A 2 -20.50 -19.20 18.26
CA GLU A 2 -20.10 -17.80 18.09
C GLU A 2 -18.63 -17.49 18.43
N GLU A 3 -18.17 -17.77 19.65
CA GLU A 3 -16.77 -17.52 20.06
C GLU A 3 -15.73 -18.27 19.21
N VAL A 4 -16.07 -19.46 18.70
CA VAL A 4 -15.20 -20.21 17.79
C VAL A 4 -15.10 -19.49 16.45
N LEU A 5 -16.23 -19.02 15.91
CA LEU A 5 -16.28 -18.28 14.66
C LEU A 5 -15.60 -16.90 14.77
N PHE A 6 -15.67 -16.26 15.94
CA PHE A 6 -14.91 -15.05 16.24
C PHE A 6 -13.40 -15.32 16.28
N ALA A 7 -12.97 -16.37 16.98
CA ALA A 7 -11.56 -16.76 17.02
C ALA A 7 -11.02 -17.11 15.63
N LEU A 8 -11.81 -17.78 14.79
CA LEU A 8 -11.46 -18.08 13.40
C LEU A 8 -11.30 -16.79 12.56
N TRP A 9 -12.15 -15.79 12.76
CA TRP A 9 -12.03 -14.50 12.06
C TRP A 9 -10.76 -13.76 12.47
N VAL A 10 -10.44 -13.73 13.76
CA VAL A 10 -9.18 -13.17 14.27
C VAL A 10 -7.97 -13.89 13.65
N ALA A 11 -8.00 -15.22 13.61
CA ALA A 11 -6.93 -16.01 13.00
C ALA A 11 -6.80 -15.76 11.48
N ALA A 12 -7.93 -15.61 10.78
CA ALA A 12 -7.97 -15.32 9.35
C ALA A 12 -7.33 -13.96 9.00
N ILE A 13 -7.44 -12.97 9.89
CA ILE A 13 -6.86 -11.64 9.73
C ILE A 13 -5.39 -11.61 10.16
N ILE A 14 -5.06 -12.17 11.31
CA ILE A 14 -3.71 -12.05 11.88
C ILE A 14 -2.74 -13.03 11.18
N GLY A 15 -3.22 -14.21 10.78
CA GLY A 15 -2.41 -15.28 10.21
C GLY A 15 -1.56 -14.84 9.02
N PRO A 16 -2.15 -14.26 7.95
CA PRO A 16 -1.38 -13.80 6.78
C PRO A 16 -0.35 -12.74 7.14
N LEU A 17 -0.70 -11.77 8.00
CA LEU A 17 0.20 -10.70 8.42
C LEU A 17 1.39 -11.24 9.24
N ALA A 18 1.12 -12.12 10.20
CA ALA A 18 2.16 -12.73 11.03
C ALA A 18 3.10 -13.61 10.19
N TRP A 19 2.54 -14.42 9.29
CA TRP A 19 3.32 -15.25 8.38
C TRP A 19 4.20 -14.40 7.47
N SER A 20 3.63 -13.36 6.87
CA SER A 20 4.37 -12.45 6.00
C SER A 20 5.49 -11.75 6.76
N TRP A 21 5.20 -11.22 7.96
CA TRP A 21 6.19 -10.57 8.82
C TRP A 21 7.42 -11.46 9.04
N TYR A 22 7.19 -12.70 9.47
CA TYR A 22 8.23 -13.69 9.75
C TYR A 22 9.05 -14.06 8.50
N HIS A 23 8.40 -14.29 7.36
CA HIS A 23 9.07 -14.72 6.12
C HIS A 23 9.61 -13.56 5.27
N LYS A 24 9.55 -12.32 5.77
CA LYS A 24 9.96 -11.12 5.04
C LYS A 24 9.21 -10.91 3.70
N ALA A 25 8.00 -11.45 3.58
CA ALA A 25 7.15 -11.29 2.39
C ALA A 25 6.40 -9.93 2.37
N SER A 26 5.70 -9.63 1.27
CA SER A 26 4.89 -8.41 1.15
C SER A 26 3.80 -8.34 2.22
N ILE A 27 3.77 -7.24 2.96
CA ILE A 27 2.75 -6.94 3.98
C ILE A 27 1.47 -6.42 3.32
N ALA A 28 1.55 -5.71 2.20
CA ALA A 28 0.40 -5.26 1.43
C ALA A 28 -0.40 -6.44 0.86
N MET A 29 0.28 -7.43 0.28
CA MET A 29 -0.37 -8.67 -0.17
C MET A 29 -0.97 -9.44 1.01
N ALA A 30 -0.25 -9.54 2.13
CA ALA A 30 -0.78 -10.17 3.33
C ALA A 30 -2.02 -9.45 3.88
N MET A 31 -2.06 -8.12 3.85
CA MET A 31 -3.23 -7.33 4.24
C MET A 31 -4.41 -7.61 3.32
N THR A 32 -4.18 -7.69 2.01
CA THR A 32 -5.20 -8.11 1.04
C THR A 32 -5.79 -9.48 1.37
N LEU A 33 -4.94 -10.47 1.66
CA LEU A 33 -5.38 -11.80 2.07
C LEU A 33 -6.13 -11.78 3.41
N SER A 34 -5.70 -10.94 4.35
CA SER A 34 -6.35 -10.78 5.65
C SER A 34 -7.78 -10.27 5.52
N LEU A 35 -8.01 -9.29 4.64
CA LEU A 35 -9.36 -8.80 4.33
C LEU A 35 -10.20 -9.85 3.62
N LEU A 36 -9.61 -10.58 2.66
CA LEU A 36 -10.30 -11.64 1.93
C LEU A 36 -10.74 -12.77 2.87
N PHE A 37 -9.82 -13.31 3.67
CA PHE A 37 -10.11 -14.41 4.58
C PHE A 37 -11.04 -13.98 5.71
N GLY A 38 -10.84 -12.77 6.26
CA GLY A 38 -11.77 -12.18 7.22
C GLY A 38 -13.19 -12.06 6.65
N TYR A 39 -13.34 -11.66 5.39
CA TYR A 39 -14.65 -11.61 4.73
C TYR A 39 -15.26 -13.01 4.49
N ILE A 40 -14.46 -14.00 4.09
CA ILE A 40 -14.92 -15.38 3.93
C ILE A 40 -15.47 -15.93 5.26
N VAL A 41 -14.81 -15.64 6.38
CA VAL A 41 -15.33 -16.04 7.70
C VAL A 41 -16.64 -15.30 8.03
N GLN A 42 -16.77 -14.02 7.66
CA GLN A 42 -18.02 -13.26 7.80
C GLN A 42 -19.17 -13.80 6.94
N LEU A 43 -18.89 -14.38 5.77
CA LEU A 43 -19.89 -15.10 4.98
C LEU A 43 -20.40 -16.35 5.72
N ILE A 44 -19.49 -17.10 6.37
CA ILE A 44 -19.85 -18.25 7.19
C ILE A 44 -20.74 -17.81 8.36
N TRP A 45 -20.45 -16.67 9.00
CA TRP A 45 -21.31 -16.11 10.05
C TRP A 45 -22.76 -15.93 9.56
N GLY A 46 -22.94 -15.31 8.40
CA GLY A 46 -24.26 -15.05 7.81
C GLY A 46 -25.08 -16.32 7.49
N TRP A 47 -24.42 -17.47 7.31
CA TRP A 47 -25.09 -18.75 7.07
C TRP A 47 -25.28 -19.62 8.31
N THR A 48 -24.54 -19.36 9.39
CA THR A 48 -24.46 -20.26 10.55
C THR A 48 -25.02 -19.68 11.84
N LEU A 49 -24.92 -18.37 12.03
CA LEU A 49 -25.38 -17.70 13.24
C LEU A 49 -26.83 -17.24 13.10
N ASP A 50 -27.55 -17.28 14.22
CA ASP A 50 -28.86 -16.62 14.29
C ASP A 50 -28.71 -15.09 14.34
N SER A 51 -29.82 -14.38 14.15
CA SER A 51 -29.82 -12.92 14.10
C SER A 51 -29.30 -12.25 15.38
N SER A 52 -29.47 -12.88 16.54
CA SER A 52 -29.00 -12.34 17.83
C SER A 52 -27.49 -12.46 17.91
N GLN A 53 -26.95 -13.66 17.67
CA GLN A 53 -25.51 -13.94 17.69
C GLN A 53 -24.74 -13.10 16.65
N LEU A 54 -25.32 -12.96 15.45
CA LEU A 54 -24.72 -12.13 14.40
C LEU A 54 -24.66 -10.66 14.82
N SER A 55 -25.73 -10.16 15.44
CA SER A 55 -25.80 -8.77 15.91
C SER A 55 -24.81 -8.51 17.06
N GLU A 56 -24.67 -9.44 18.01
CA GLU A 56 -23.71 -9.34 19.11
C GLU A 56 -22.27 -9.28 18.60
N LEU A 57 -21.88 -10.21 17.71
CA LEU A 57 -20.56 -10.18 17.09
C LEU A 57 -20.33 -8.89 16.33
N TYR A 58 -21.31 -8.43 15.57
CA TYR A 58 -21.16 -7.24 14.76
C TYR A 58 -20.96 -5.99 15.62
N ILE A 59 -21.78 -5.78 16.65
CA ILE A 59 -21.65 -4.63 17.58
C ILE A 59 -20.32 -4.68 18.34
N ARG A 60 -19.77 -5.87 18.60
CA ARG A 60 -18.47 -6.04 19.27
C ARG A 60 -17.30 -5.44 18.48
N ILE A 61 -17.35 -5.42 17.14
CA ILE A 61 -16.21 -5.08 16.27
C ILE A 61 -16.46 -3.97 15.25
N VAL A 62 -17.72 -3.66 14.93
CA VAL A 62 -18.08 -2.54 14.06
C VAL A 62 -17.94 -1.23 14.83
N MET A 63 -17.59 -0.16 14.12
CA MET A 63 -17.42 1.13 14.76
C MET A 63 -18.75 1.89 14.74
N ILE A 64 -19.23 2.23 15.92
CA ILE A 64 -20.42 3.05 16.16
C ILE A 64 -19.97 4.28 16.96
N PRO A 65 -20.10 5.51 16.43
CA PRO A 65 -19.60 6.72 17.09
C PRO A 65 -20.02 6.86 18.56
N ALA A 66 -21.31 6.64 18.86
CA ALA A 66 -21.82 6.67 20.24
C ALA A 66 -21.09 5.68 21.17
N LEU A 67 -20.81 4.46 20.71
CA LEU A 67 -20.10 3.46 21.51
C LEU A 67 -18.61 3.77 21.63
N VAL A 68 -17.99 4.37 20.62
CA VAL A 68 -16.60 4.83 20.70
C VAL A 68 -16.46 5.87 21.81
N GLU A 69 -17.40 6.79 21.92
CA GLU A 69 -17.46 7.81 22.99
C GLU A 69 -17.66 7.19 24.38
N GLU A 70 -18.32 6.04 24.46
CA GLU A 70 -18.49 5.24 25.68
C GLU A 70 -17.28 4.35 26.02
N GLY A 71 -16.24 4.34 25.18
CA GLY A 71 -14.98 3.64 25.45
C GLY A 71 -14.68 2.44 24.56
N HIS A 72 -15.51 2.14 23.55
CA HIS A 72 -15.27 1.06 22.56
C HIS A 72 -14.22 1.46 21.51
N VAL A 73 -13.08 1.99 21.95
CA VAL A 73 -12.02 2.55 21.09
C VAL A 73 -11.32 1.51 20.22
N HIS A 74 -11.38 0.22 20.59
CA HIS A 74 -10.84 -0.87 19.76
C HIS A 74 -11.54 -0.95 18.39
N THR A 75 -12.80 -0.51 18.32
CA THR A 75 -13.60 -0.51 17.08
C THR A 75 -13.04 0.43 16.02
N LEU A 76 -12.26 1.44 16.40
CA LEU A 76 -11.52 2.30 15.46
C LEU A 76 -10.59 1.49 14.54
N ILE A 77 -10.08 0.35 15.04
CA ILE A 77 -9.22 -0.57 14.31
C ILE A 77 -10.02 -1.76 13.77
N THR A 78 -10.79 -2.45 14.61
CA THR A 78 -11.43 -3.71 14.21
C THR A 78 -12.45 -3.52 13.08
N SER A 79 -13.12 -2.36 13.02
CA SER A 79 -14.07 -2.03 11.95
C SER A 79 -13.44 -2.03 10.56
N GLY A 80 -12.12 -1.80 10.46
CA GLY A 80 -11.37 -1.89 9.20
C GLY A 80 -11.38 -3.28 8.56
N PHE A 81 -11.62 -4.32 9.35
CA PHE A 81 -11.67 -5.71 8.89
C PHE A 81 -13.10 -6.26 8.77
N VAL A 82 -14.10 -5.43 9.08
CA VAL A 82 -15.51 -5.79 9.02
C VAL A 82 -16.07 -5.36 7.67
N HIS A 83 -16.72 -6.27 6.96
CA HIS A 83 -17.40 -6.02 5.70
C HIS A 83 -18.80 -6.64 5.77
N SER A 84 -19.81 -5.91 5.30
CA SER A 84 -21.16 -6.47 5.24
C SER A 84 -21.17 -7.71 4.35
N TRP A 85 -21.63 -8.84 4.89
CA TRP A 85 -21.70 -10.11 4.16
C TRP A 85 -22.50 -9.99 2.85
N ASN A 86 -23.49 -9.09 2.81
CA ASN A 86 -24.30 -8.79 1.62
C ASN A 86 -23.63 -7.83 0.61
N SER A 87 -22.38 -7.43 0.83
CA SER A 87 -21.67 -6.45 -0.01
C SER A 87 -20.29 -6.95 -0.46
N PRO A 88 -20.20 -8.01 -1.29
CA PRO A 88 -18.93 -8.53 -1.77
C PRO A 88 -18.13 -7.52 -2.60
N LEU A 89 -18.82 -6.66 -3.35
CA LEU A 89 -18.18 -5.61 -4.15
C LEU A 89 -17.48 -4.55 -3.28
N HIS A 90 -17.94 -4.32 -2.06
CA HIS A 90 -17.31 -3.36 -1.15
C HIS A 90 -15.94 -3.85 -0.67
N VAL A 91 -15.85 -5.11 -0.19
CA VAL A 91 -14.56 -5.68 0.20
C VAL A 91 -13.63 -5.83 -1.00
N LEU A 92 -14.17 -6.22 -2.17
CA LEU A 92 -13.39 -6.35 -3.40
C LEU A 92 -12.75 -5.01 -3.80
N GLY A 93 -13.50 -3.90 -3.76
CA GLY A 93 -12.95 -2.58 -4.07
C GLY A 93 -11.78 -2.18 -3.15
N ASN A 94 -11.89 -2.46 -1.86
CA ASN A 94 -10.82 -2.22 -0.88
C ASN A 94 -9.59 -3.09 -1.17
N ILE A 95 -9.80 -4.39 -1.42
CA ILE A 95 -8.75 -5.34 -1.80
C ILE A 95 -8.03 -4.88 -3.07
N VAL A 96 -8.75 -4.45 -4.10
CA VAL A 96 -8.17 -4.00 -5.38
C VAL A 96 -7.26 -2.80 -5.16
N ILE A 97 -7.67 -1.81 -4.36
CA ILE A 97 -6.80 -0.68 -4.02
C ILE A 97 -5.56 -1.14 -3.26
N ILE A 98 -5.74 -1.91 -2.19
CA ILE A 98 -4.62 -2.34 -1.34
C ILE A 98 -3.64 -3.24 -2.10
N ALA A 99 -4.13 -4.10 -3.00
CA ALA A 99 -3.29 -4.94 -3.83
C ALA A 99 -2.57 -4.15 -4.93
N LEU A 100 -3.31 -3.42 -5.77
CA LEU A 100 -2.73 -2.81 -6.97
C LEU A 100 -1.98 -1.51 -6.69
N VAL A 101 -2.41 -0.74 -5.68
CA VAL A 101 -1.78 0.53 -5.29
C VAL A 101 -0.88 0.32 -4.08
N GLY A 102 -1.30 -0.53 -3.14
CA GLY A 102 -0.54 -0.76 -1.92
C GLY A 102 0.77 -1.54 -2.14
N ILE A 103 0.82 -2.54 -3.03
CA ILE A 103 2.08 -3.28 -3.26
C ILE A 103 3.18 -2.38 -3.83
N PRO A 104 2.97 -1.59 -4.91
CA PRO A 104 4.01 -0.69 -5.39
C PRO A 104 4.38 0.40 -4.36
N LEU A 105 3.42 0.86 -3.54
CA LEU A 105 3.73 1.75 -2.43
C LEU A 105 4.61 1.07 -1.37
N GLU A 106 4.41 -0.23 -1.11
CA GLU A 106 5.26 -1.01 -0.20
C GLU A 106 6.69 -1.09 -0.72
N ASP A 107 6.88 -1.25 -2.04
CA ASP A 107 8.20 -1.22 -2.66
C ASP A 107 8.89 0.15 -2.47
N ARG A 108 8.11 1.24 -2.45
CA ARG A 108 8.61 2.60 -2.18
C ARG A 108 8.92 2.85 -0.70
N LEU A 109 8.05 2.40 0.21
CA LEU A 109 8.14 2.72 1.65
C LEU A 109 8.92 1.69 2.47
N GLY A 110 8.98 0.46 1.98
CA GLY A 110 9.28 -0.71 2.77
C GLY A 110 8.13 -1.12 3.69
N ARG A 111 8.15 -2.40 4.05
CA ARG A 111 7.12 -3.15 4.79
C ARG A 111 6.59 -2.45 6.05
N GLY A 112 7.50 -2.00 6.94
CA GLY A 112 7.12 -1.42 8.23
C GLY A 112 6.46 -0.06 8.10
N LYS A 113 7.03 0.81 7.25
CA LYS A 113 6.47 2.14 6.99
C LYS A 113 5.17 2.05 6.22
N TRP A 114 5.05 1.11 5.29
CA TRP A 114 3.79 0.81 4.63
C TRP A 114 2.68 0.45 5.63
N LEU A 115 2.96 -0.42 6.60
CA LEU A 115 2.00 -0.82 7.63
C LEU A 115 1.58 0.37 8.52
N ILE A 116 2.53 1.25 8.87
CA ILE A 116 2.24 2.50 9.60
C ILE A 116 1.33 3.40 8.76
N SER A 117 1.62 3.56 7.47
CA SER A 117 0.79 4.36 6.55
C SER A 117 -0.64 3.83 6.46
N TYR A 118 -0.79 2.51 6.32
CA TYR A 118 -2.09 1.84 6.35
C TYR A 118 -2.85 2.12 7.66
N ALA A 119 -2.18 1.98 8.80
CA ALA A 119 -2.77 2.23 10.11
C ALA A 119 -3.17 3.70 10.32
N ILE A 120 -2.36 4.65 9.83
CA ILE A 120 -2.69 6.08 9.85
C ILE A 120 -3.94 6.35 9.00
N GLY A 121 -4.04 5.75 7.81
CA GLY A 121 -5.24 5.86 6.98
C GLY A 121 -6.49 5.31 7.66
N LEU A 122 -6.39 4.12 8.25
CA LEU A 122 -7.47 3.48 8.98
C LEU A 122 -7.95 4.36 10.15
N LEU A 123 -7.04 4.75 11.04
CA LEU A 123 -7.34 5.56 12.20
C LEU A 123 -7.82 6.96 11.81
N GLY A 124 -7.21 7.59 10.81
CA GLY A 124 -7.61 8.88 10.30
C GLY A 124 -9.06 8.88 9.79
N GLY A 125 -9.47 7.81 9.11
CA GLY A 125 -10.84 7.65 8.66
C GLY A 125 -11.82 7.39 9.81
N SER A 126 -11.50 6.47 10.72
CA SER A 126 -12.38 6.14 11.86
C SER A 126 -12.54 7.33 12.82
N ILE A 127 -11.46 8.08 13.08
CA ILE A 127 -11.49 9.29 13.92
C ILE A 127 -12.30 10.40 13.24
N ALA A 128 -12.04 10.68 11.96
CA ALA A 128 -12.77 11.71 11.23
C ALA A 128 -14.28 11.41 11.20
N TRP A 129 -14.66 10.15 10.98
CA TRP A 129 -16.06 9.73 11.02
C TRP A 129 -16.68 9.91 12.41
N THR A 130 -15.99 9.46 13.46
CA THR A 130 -16.46 9.56 14.85
C THR A 130 -16.70 11.02 15.22
N LEU A 131 -15.73 11.90 14.97
CA LEU A 131 -15.85 13.32 15.27
C LEU A 131 -16.97 14.01 14.49
N ALA A 132 -17.18 13.64 13.22
CA ALA A 132 -18.23 14.23 12.40
C ALA A 132 -19.64 13.71 12.72
N ASN A 133 -19.76 12.59 13.43
CA ASN A 133 -21.03 11.93 13.73
C ASN A 133 -21.13 11.57 15.22
N GLY A 134 -20.62 12.42 16.11
CA GLY A 134 -20.66 12.18 17.54
C GLY A 134 -22.09 11.92 18.05
N GLY A 135 -22.24 10.98 19.00
CA GLY A 135 -23.54 10.50 19.48
C GLY A 135 -24.40 9.70 18.47
N SER A 136 -23.93 9.46 17.23
CA SER A 136 -24.67 8.68 16.24
C SER A 136 -24.54 7.17 16.46
N PHE A 137 -25.65 6.46 16.25
CA PHE A 137 -25.70 4.99 16.22
C PHE A 137 -25.51 4.40 14.81
N THR A 138 -25.23 5.24 13.80
CA THR A 138 -24.96 4.77 12.45
C THR A 138 -23.58 4.11 12.39
N PRO A 139 -23.49 2.78 12.11
CA PRO A 139 -22.22 2.08 12.07
C PRO A 139 -21.41 2.46 10.84
N ALA A 140 -20.08 2.42 10.95
CA ALA A 140 -19.18 2.38 9.81
C ALA A 140 -18.27 1.15 9.89
N LEU A 141 -17.94 0.62 8.72
CA LEU A 141 -17.21 -0.63 8.54
C LEU A 141 -16.41 -0.59 7.24
N GLY A 142 -15.31 -1.33 7.23
CA GLY A 142 -14.51 -1.61 6.06
C GLY A 142 -13.17 -0.89 6.05
N ALA A 143 -12.23 -1.47 5.28
CA ALA A 143 -10.86 -0.99 5.16
C ALA A 143 -10.72 0.29 4.30
N SER A 144 -11.81 0.94 3.91
CA SER A 144 -11.78 1.99 2.90
C SER A 144 -11.03 3.24 3.37
N GLY A 145 -11.13 3.64 4.64
CA GLY A 145 -10.28 4.71 5.20
C GLY A 145 -8.78 4.41 5.04
N ALA A 146 -8.38 3.15 5.25
CA ALA A 146 -7.01 2.70 5.03
C ALA A 146 -6.63 2.68 3.55
N ALA A 147 -7.52 2.19 2.67
CA ALA A 147 -7.30 2.17 1.22
C ALA A 147 -7.11 3.59 0.64
N PHE A 148 -7.95 4.54 1.07
CA PHE A 148 -7.78 5.96 0.73
C PHE A 148 -6.52 6.56 1.37
N GLY A 149 -6.16 6.15 2.58
CA GLY A 149 -4.88 6.52 3.19
C GLY A 149 -3.67 6.07 2.38
N ILE A 150 -3.65 4.82 1.90
CA ILE A 150 -2.62 4.30 0.99
C ILE A 150 -2.55 5.13 -0.28
N LEU A 151 -3.70 5.46 -0.89
CA LEU A 151 -3.75 6.31 -2.08
C LEU A 151 -3.23 7.73 -1.83
N GLY A 152 -3.53 8.32 -0.67
CA GLY A 152 -3.04 9.65 -0.27
C GLY A 152 -1.56 9.68 0.04
N ALA A 153 -1.07 8.67 0.74
CA ALA A 153 0.35 8.43 0.92
C ALA A 153 1.07 8.30 -0.44
N TYR A 154 0.53 7.50 -1.36
CA TYR A 154 1.17 7.34 -2.66
C TYR A 154 1.17 8.64 -3.47
N LEU A 155 0.03 9.35 -3.50
CA LEU A 155 -0.08 10.62 -4.19
C LEU A 155 0.92 11.68 -3.68
N CYS A 156 1.12 11.76 -2.36
CA CYS A 156 2.06 12.72 -1.77
C CYS A 156 3.52 12.39 -2.12
N GLY A 157 3.87 11.11 -2.17
CA GLY A 157 5.25 10.68 -2.40
C GLY A 157 5.64 10.69 -3.86
N TRP A 158 4.77 10.13 -4.71
CA TRP A 158 5.10 9.73 -6.06
C TRP A 158 3.87 9.83 -6.98
N PRO A 159 3.36 11.04 -7.26
CA PRO A 159 2.14 11.24 -8.04
C PRO A 159 2.24 10.78 -9.50
N GLN A 160 3.45 10.76 -10.07
CA GLN A 160 3.72 10.36 -11.45
C GLN A 160 4.00 8.86 -11.62
N ASP A 161 4.12 8.11 -10.52
CA ASP A 161 4.29 6.66 -10.61
C ASP A 161 3.14 6.03 -11.35
N GLU A 162 3.44 5.07 -12.22
CA GLU A 162 2.42 4.34 -12.94
C GLU A 162 2.20 2.95 -12.33
N VAL A 163 0.94 2.64 -12.01
CA VAL A 163 0.54 1.31 -11.51
C VAL A 163 -0.52 0.71 -12.43
N TYR A 164 -0.52 -0.61 -12.55
CA TYR A 164 -1.55 -1.31 -13.31
C TYR A 164 -2.89 -1.17 -12.61
N PHE A 165 -3.87 -0.58 -13.28
CA PHE A 165 -5.17 -0.33 -12.67
C PHE A 165 -6.34 -0.51 -13.66
N PRO A 166 -7.43 -1.20 -13.27
CA PRO A 166 -8.57 -1.49 -14.14
C PRO A 166 -9.62 -0.36 -14.15
N ILE A 167 -9.31 0.83 -14.66
CA ILE A 167 -10.33 1.89 -14.81
C ILE A 167 -11.29 1.59 -15.97
N ILE A 168 -10.74 1.26 -17.13
CA ILE A 168 -11.48 0.88 -18.36
C ILE A 168 -10.86 -0.39 -18.95
N LEU A 169 -9.53 -0.39 -19.06
CA LEU A 169 -8.68 -1.52 -19.40
C LEU A 169 -7.59 -1.64 -18.34
N ILE A 170 -7.08 -2.85 -18.12
CA ILE A 170 -5.93 -3.08 -17.25
C ILE A 170 -4.69 -2.54 -17.97
N ARG A 171 -4.23 -1.35 -17.56
CA ARG A 171 -3.00 -0.73 -18.05
C ARG A 171 -2.35 0.11 -16.95
N LYS A 172 -1.13 0.58 -17.22
CA LYS A 172 -0.43 1.54 -16.38
C LYS A 172 -1.16 2.89 -16.38
N TRP A 173 -1.41 3.42 -15.19
CA TRP A 173 -1.97 4.75 -14.96
C TRP A 173 -1.15 5.48 -13.89
N PRO A 174 -0.83 6.77 -14.10
CA PRO A 174 -0.28 7.62 -13.06
C PRO A 174 -1.15 7.62 -11.80
N VAL A 175 -0.53 7.51 -10.63
CA VAL A 175 -1.19 7.48 -9.32
C VAL A 175 -2.10 8.70 -9.13
N GLN A 176 -1.70 9.88 -9.60
CA GLN A 176 -2.55 11.08 -9.55
C GLN A 176 -3.88 10.93 -10.27
N PHE A 177 -3.93 10.21 -11.39
CA PHE A 177 -5.18 10.00 -12.13
C PHE A 177 -6.04 8.93 -11.48
N ILE A 178 -5.43 7.90 -10.89
CA ILE A 178 -6.15 6.90 -10.09
C ILE A 178 -6.80 7.59 -8.87
N ALA A 179 -6.03 8.43 -8.17
CA ALA A 179 -6.52 9.22 -7.04
C ALA A 179 -7.68 10.14 -7.45
N LEU A 180 -7.50 10.92 -8.52
CA LEU A 180 -8.55 11.82 -9.02
C LEU A 180 -9.81 11.07 -9.44
N PHE A 181 -9.66 9.93 -10.13
CA PHE A 181 -10.79 9.10 -10.53
C PHE A 181 -11.56 8.55 -9.32
N TYR A 182 -10.84 8.00 -8.33
CA TYR A 182 -11.47 7.49 -7.11
C TYR A 182 -12.19 8.58 -6.32
N PHE A 183 -11.57 9.76 -6.17
CA PHE A 183 -12.23 10.91 -5.54
C PHE A 183 -13.43 11.42 -6.32
N GLY A 184 -13.30 11.52 -7.65
CA GLY A 184 -14.41 11.93 -8.52
C GLY A 184 -15.59 10.96 -8.39
N PHE A 185 -15.31 9.65 -8.37
CA PHE A 185 -16.33 8.63 -8.18
C PHE A 185 -16.98 8.69 -6.79
N GLU A 186 -16.20 8.95 -5.73
CA GLU A 186 -16.71 9.18 -4.39
C GLU A 186 -17.66 10.39 -4.34
N ILE A 187 -17.24 11.54 -4.88
CA ILE A 187 -18.06 12.75 -4.93
C ILE A 187 -19.33 12.51 -5.76
N PHE A 188 -19.23 11.79 -6.87
CA PHE A 188 -20.38 11.45 -7.71
C PHE A 188 -21.40 10.58 -6.95
N LYS A 189 -20.95 9.56 -6.22
CA LYS A 189 -21.83 8.75 -5.36
C LYS A 189 -22.45 9.59 -4.25
N ALA A 190 -21.67 10.48 -3.61
CA ALA A 190 -22.17 11.43 -2.62
C ALA A 190 -23.34 12.24 -3.19
N TRP A 191 -23.14 12.77 -4.39
CA TRP A 191 -24.11 13.59 -5.10
C TRP A 191 -25.38 12.81 -5.47
N GLN A 192 -25.26 11.57 -5.95
CA GLN A 192 -26.42 10.73 -6.28
C GLN A 192 -27.29 10.40 -5.06
N VAL A 193 -26.68 10.20 -3.89
CA VAL A 193 -27.41 9.79 -2.68
C VAL A 193 -27.99 10.98 -1.92
N TYR A 194 -27.26 12.11 -1.85
CA TYR A 194 -27.61 13.23 -0.96
C TYR A 194 -27.97 14.54 -1.67
N GLY A 195 -27.71 14.67 -2.99
CA GLY A 195 -27.88 15.93 -3.72
C GLY A 195 -26.92 17.05 -3.25
N LEU A 196 -26.97 18.23 -3.89
CA LEU A 196 -26.07 19.36 -3.61
C LEU A 196 -26.33 20.08 -2.27
N SER A 197 -27.47 19.84 -1.63
CA SER A 197 -27.89 20.53 -0.39
C SER A 197 -27.61 19.76 0.89
N GLN A 198 -27.13 18.51 0.81
CA GLN A 198 -26.85 17.63 1.97
C GLN A 198 -25.51 16.87 1.80
N VAL A 199 -24.54 17.47 1.10
CA VAL A 199 -23.25 16.85 0.69
C VAL A 199 -22.37 16.42 1.88
N SER A 200 -22.76 16.66 3.13
CA SER A 200 -21.86 16.51 4.28
C SER A 200 -21.90 15.17 5.03
N HIS A 201 -22.85 14.26 4.83
CA HIS A 201 -22.86 13.03 5.63
C HIS A 201 -23.10 11.78 4.81
N VAL A 202 -22.07 10.92 4.82
CA VAL A 202 -22.07 9.44 4.98
C VAL A 202 -20.92 8.85 4.14
N ALA A 203 -20.04 8.08 4.78
CA ALA A 203 -18.83 7.42 4.23
C ALA A 203 -17.68 8.34 3.71
N HIS A 204 -17.96 9.49 3.10
CA HIS A 204 -16.91 10.33 2.49
C HIS A 204 -15.94 10.96 3.49
N ILE A 205 -16.41 11.33 4.68
CA ILE A 205 -15.56 11.90 5.72
C ILE A 205 -14.51 10.88 6.20
N ALA A 206 -14.87 9.60 6.27
CA ALA A 206 -13.91 8.55 6.62
C ALA A 206 -12.82 8.41 5.55
N HIS A 207 -13.21 8.38 4.27
CA HIS A 207 -12.26 8.31 3.15
C HIS A 207 -11.35 9.55 3.12
N PHE A 208 -11.93 10.74 3.29
CA PHE A 208 -11.20 12.00 3.29
C PHE A 208 -10.25 12.12 4.48
N GLY A 209 -10.71 11.75 5.68
CA GLY A 209 -9.89 11.74 6.89
C GLY A 209 -8.69 10.81 6.78
N GLY A 210 -8.91 9.58 6.30
CA GLY A 210 -7.84 8.62 6.07
C GLY A 210 -6.84 9.09 5.01
N PHE A 211 -7.34 9.61 3.89
CA PHE A 211 -6.51 10.16 2.83
C PHE A 211 -5.64 11.32 3.30
N ILE A 212 -6.26 12.35 3.89
CA ILE A 212 -5.56 13.59 4.27
C ILE A 212 -4.53 13.32 5.36
N LEU A 213 -4.86 12.49 6.35
CA LEU A 213 -3.92 12.20 7.44
C LEU A 213 -2.70 11.41 6.92
N ALA A 214 -2.91 10.41 6.07
CA ALA A 214 -1.80 9.65 5.47
C ALA A 214 -0.97 10.52 4.50
N TYR A 215 -1.63 11.34 3.68
CA TYR A 215 -0.97 12.31 2.79
C TYR A 215 -0.07 13.27 3.59
N ALA A 216 -0.61 13.88 4.64
CA ALA A 216 0.10 14.89 5.44
C ALA A 216 1.25 14.31 6.28
N THR A 217 1.14 13.04 6.70
CA THR A 217 2.17 12.37 7.52
C THR A 217 3.27 11.70 6.70
N LEU A 218 3.04 11.45 5.40
CA LEU A 218 4.01 10.81 4.54
C LEU A 218 5.39 11.49 4.52
N PRO A 219 5.54 12.84 4.45
CA PRO A 219 6.85 13.48 4.44
C PRO A 219 7.71 13.12 5.66
N ILE A 220 7.07 12.84 6.80
CA ILE A 220 7.75 12.38 8.02
C ILE A 220 8.11 10.90 7.89
N LEU A 221 7.18 10.09 7.40
CA LEU A 221 7.34 8.64 7.26
C LEU A 221 8.42 8.28 6.23
N LYS A 222 8.52 9.03 5.13
CA LYS A 222 9.52 8.83 4.08
C LYS A 222 10.93 9.29 4.45
N ARG A 223 11.13 9.92 5.62
CA ARG A 223 12.47 10.31 6.08
C ARG A 223 13.40 9.10 6.11
N ASN A 224 14.65 9.29 5.69
CA ASN A 224 15.68 8.24 5.60
C ASN A 224 15.34 7.12 4.61
N ILE A 225 14.38 7.32 3.71
CA ILE A 225 14.25 6.51 2.50
C ILE A 225 15.08 7.23 1.43
N GLU A 226 16.27 6.69 1.16
CA GLU A 226 16.98 7.05 -0.08
C GLU A 226 16.27 6.32 -1.21
N TRP A 227 15.44 7.07 -1.94
CA TRP A 227 14.81 6.54 -3.13
C TRP A 227 15.75 6.75 -4.33
N GLU A 228 16.05 5.70 -5.10
CA GLU A 228 16.84 5.78 -6.35
C GLU A 228 16.03 6.36 -7.52
N GLY A 229 15.13 7.30 -7.24
CA GLY A 229 14.21 7.87 -8.21
C GLY A 229 14.81 8.89 -9.13
N GLU A 230 14.54 8.70 -10.42
CA GLU A 230 15.18 9.42 -11.53
C GLU A 230 16.70 9.48 -11.32
N ILE A 231 17.34 8.32 -11.21
CA ILE A 231 18.71 8.28 -11.71
C ILE A 231 18.55 8.48 -13.22
N GLU A 232 18.74 9.72 -13.67
CA GLU A 232 18.96 9.99 -15.08
C GLU A 232 19.98 8.96 -15.54
N LEU A 233 19.56 8.16 -16.51
CA LEU A 233 20.41 7.15 -17.09
C LEU A 233 21.55 7.88 -17.79
N GLU A 234 22.65 8.09 -17.06
CA GLU A 234 23.83 8.71 -17.64
C GLU A 234 24.25 7.93 -18.88
N GLU A 235 24.68 8.67 -19.89
CA GLU A 235 25.16 8.07 -21.12
C GLU A 235 26.34 7.14 -20.80
N ILE A 236 26.26 5.89 -21.25
CA ILE A 236 27.32 4.93 -20.99
C ILE A 236 28.53 5.40 -21.79
N LYS A 237 29.63 5.68 -21.09
CA LYS A 237 30.87 6.10 -21.74
C LYS A 237 31.39 4.99 -22.64
N THR A 238 31.90 5.37 -23.81
CA THR A 238 32.57 4.46 -24.74
C THR A 238 33.82 3.81 -24.12
N GLU A 239 34.43 4.45 -23.13
CA GLU A 239 35.58 3.93 -22.40
C GLU A 239 35.14 2.91 -21.33
N ASN A 240 35.58 1.65 -21.51
CA ASN A 240 35.43 0.58 -20.53
C ASN A 240 36.70 0.51 -19.65
N PRO A 241 36.60 0.78 -18.32
CA PRO A 241 37.75 0.70 -17.41
C PRO A 241 38.05 -0.72 -16.91
N PHE A 242 37.26 -1.73 -17.29
CA PHE A 242 37.31 -3.08 -16.75
C PHE A 242 37.85 -4.09 -17.77
N GLU A 243 38.78 -4.94 -17.34
CA GLU A 243 39.30 -6.03 -18.18
C GLU A 243 38.39 -7.27 -18.14
N GLY A 244 38.25 -7.95 -19.29
CA GLY A 244 37.60 -9.26 -19.38
C GLY A 244 36.06 -9.25 -19.38
N VAL A 245 35.44 -8.07 -19.54
CA VAL A 245 33.98 -7.89 -19.55
C VAL A 245 33.47 -7.10 -20.77
N ASP A 246 34.28 -6.98 -21.83
CA ASP A 246 33.95 -6.18 -23.01
C ASP A 246 32.62 -6.59 -23.68
N ASP A 247 32.35 -7.90 -23.76
CA ASP A 247 31.10 -8.42 -24.30
C ASP A 247 29.87 -7.99 -23.48
N LEU A 248 30.01 -7.87 -22.16
CA LEU A 248 28.94 -7.44 -21.26
C LEU A 248 28.69 -5.94 -21.37
N VAL A 249 29.76 -5.15 -21.45
CA VAL A 249 29.66 -3.69 -21.69
C VAL A 249 29.01 -3.41 -23.04
N LYS A 250 29.27 -4.24 -24.06
CA LYS A 250 28.59 -4.15 -25.35
C LYS A 250 27.09 -4.43 -25.23
N ARG A 251 26.68 -5.52 -24.58
CA ARG A 251 25.26 -5.82 -24.35
C ARG A 251 24.56 -4.74 -23.54
N LEU A 252 25.25 -4.17 -22.55
CA LEU A 252 24.74 -3.05 -21.79
C LEU A 252 24.42 -1.83 -22.68
N HIS A 253 25.22 -1.55 -23.71
CA HIS A 253 24.90 -0.48 -24.67
C HIS A 253 23.73 -0.84 -25.59
N GLU A 254 23.63 -2.10 -26.01
CA GLU A 254 22.60 -2.56 -26.96
C GLU A 254 21.22 -2.75 -26.30
N GLU A 255 21.19 -3.16 -25.03
CA GLU A 255 19.98 -3.61 -24.32
C GLU A 255 19.66 -2.79 -23.05
N GLY A 256 20.55 -1.89 -22.62
CA GLY A 256 20.41 -1.12 -21.38
C GLY A 256 19.59 0.16 -21.53
N ASP A 257 18.55 0.19 -22.36
CA ASP A 257 17.67 1.34 -22.55
C ASP A 257 16.64 1.50 -21.41
N GLU A 258 16.22 0.39 -20.82
CA GLU A 258 15.39 0.36 -19.60
C GLU A 258 16.23 0.32 -18.31
N LYS A 259 15.73 0.93 -17.24
CA LYS A 259 16.44 1.03 -15.94
C LYS A 259 16.73 -0.36 -15.36
N GLU A 260 15.74 -1.25 -15.35
CA GLU A 260 15.89 -2.61 -14.81
C GLU A 260 16.92 -3.42 -15.60
N THR A 261 16.88 -3.36 -16.93
CA THR A 261 17.82 -4.08 -17.80
C THR A 261 19.24 -3.55 -17.64
N ARG A 262 19.41 -2.21 -17.59
CA ARG A 262 20.71 -1.60 -17.33
C ARG A 262 21.26 -1.98 -15.96
N GLN A 263 20.42 -2.00 -14.93
CA GLN A 263 20.83 -2.39 -13.59
C GLN A 263 21.36 -3.83 -13.58
N ALA A 264 20.63 -4.77 -14.18
CA ALA A 264 21.04 -6.18 -14.25
C ALA A 264 22.40 -6.35 -14.94
N TRP A 265 22.62 -5.65 -16.06
CA TRP A 265 23.91 -5.67 -16.74
C TRP A 265 25.04 -5.07 -15.92
N LEU A 266 24.80 -3.95 -15.22
CA LEU A 266 25.80 -3.33 -14.35
C LEU A 266 26.15 -4.21 -13.14
N GLU A 267 25.17 -4.93 -12.57
CA GLU A 267 25.41 -5.93 -11.52
C GLU A 267 26.27 -7.08 -12.05
N GLU A 268 25.95 -7.62 -13.23
CA GLU A 268 26.73 -8.70 -13.83
C GLU A 268 28.17 -8.28 -14.18
N ILE A 269 28.37 -7.03 -14.60
CA ILE A 269 29.71 -6.47 -14.80
C ILE A 269 30.44 -6.35 -13.46
N ALA A 270 29.79 -5.80 -12.42
CA ALA A 270 30.40 -5.63 -11.10
C ALA A 270 30.85 -6.97 -10.49
N ASP A 271 30.10 -8.04 -10.71
CA ASP A 271 30.41 -9.39 -10.20
C ASP A 271 31.61 -10.04 -10.91
N ARG A 272 31.84 -9.73 -12.19
CA ARG A 272 32.90 -10.36 -13.00
C ARG A 272 34.15 -9.52 -13.15
N ALA A 273 34.01 -8.20 -13.12
CA ALA A 273 35.12 -7.26 -13.23
C ALA A 273 35.89 -7.13 -11.90
N LYS A 274 37.10 -6.57 -11.98
CA LYS A 274 37.87 -6.16 -10.82
C LYS A 274 38.18 -4.68 -10.88
N CYS A 275 38.35 -4.06 -9.72
CA CYS A 275 38.77 -2.68 -9.65
C CYS A 275 40.11 -2.48 -10.40
N PRO A 276 40.19 -1.56 -11.38
CA PRO A 276 41.41 -1.37 -12.18
C PRO A 276 42.58 -0.79 -11.37
N VAL A 277 42.29 -0.17 -10.20
CA VAL A 277 43.31 0.46 -9.35
C VAL A 277 43.87 -0.53 -8.31
N CYS A 278 43.00 -1.24 -7.59
CA CYS A 278 43.44 -2.10 -6.48
C CYS A 278 43.23 -3.61 -6.71
N GLY A 279 42.58 -4.02 -7.80
CA GLY A 279 42.23 -5.42 -8.06
C GLY A 279 41.16 -6.00 -7.13
N GLY A 280 40.54 -5.18 -6.28
CA GLY A 280 39.48 -5.56 -5.36
C GLY A 280 38.11 -5.76 -6.03
N SER A 281 37.15 -6.21 -5.23
CA SER A 281 35.75 -6.39 -5.60
C SER A 281 35.03 -5.06 -5.88
N LEU A 282 34.03 -5.15 -6.73
CA LEU A 282 33.17 -4.04 -7.14
C LEU A 282 31.74 -4.32 -6.66
N HIS A 283 30.97 -3.25 -6.48
CA HIS A 283 29.55 -3.33 -6.21
C HIS A 283 28.80 -2.25 -6.99
N LEU A 284 27.53 -2.51 -7.29
CA LEU A 284 26.65 -1.51 -7.87
C LEU A 284 26.05 -0.63 -6.77
N LYS A 285 26.10 0.70 -6.96
CA LYS A 285 25.40 1.66 -6.09
C LYS A 285 24.94 2.87 -6.89
N LYS A 286 23.63 3.15 -6.92
CA LYS A 286 23.02 4.26 -7.67
C LYS A 286 23.41 4.24 -9.15
N MET A 287 23.19 3.09 -9.82
CA MET A 287 23.55 2.86 -11.24
C MET A 287 25.02 3.12 -11.59
N ARG A 288 25.91 3.07 -10.60
CA ARG A 288 27.35 3.18 -10.80
C ARG A 288 28.10 2.06 -10.09
N ILE A 289 28.95 1.39 -10.83
CA ILE A 289 29.92 0.42 -10.34
C ILE A 289 30.98 1.18 -9.54
N ARG A 290 31.18 0.74 -8.30
CA ARG A 290 32.12 1.33 -7.35
C ARG A 290 33.01 0.26 -6.74
N CYS A 291 34.24 0.64 -6.43
CA CYS A 291 35.15 -0.21 -5.66
C CYS A 291 34.69 -0.31 -4.20
N GLU A 292 34.73 -1.52 -3.64
CA GLU A 292 34.40 -1.75 -2.23
C GLU A 292 35.45 -1.16 -1.26
N SER A 293 36.72 -1.15 -1.66
CA SER A 293 37.82 -0.66 -0.81
C SER A 293 37.88 0.87 -0.73
N ASP A 294 37.72 1.54 -1.86
CA ASP A 294 37.70 3.00 -1.96
C ASP A 294 36.88 3.44 -3.17
N SER A 295 35.80 4.18 -2.92
CA SER A 295 34.91 4.71 -3.95
C SER A 295 35.58 5.72 -4.90
N SER A 296 36.77 6.24 -4.58
CA SER A 296 37.56 7.10 -5.45
C SER A 296 38.24 6.36 -6.61
N HIS A 297 38.42 5.04 -6.49
CA HIS A 297 39.09 4.23 -7.52
C HIS A 297 38.28 4.11 -8.81
N VAL A 298 36.96 3.99 -8.71
CA VAL A 298 36.07 3.87 -9.87
C VAL A 298 34.65 4.30 -9.51
N ALA A 299 34.06 5.05 -10.42
CA ALA A 299 32.63 5.37 -10.45
C ALA A 299 32.21 5.40 -11.92
N TRP A 300 31.64 4.29 -12.40
CA TRP A 300 31.30 4.09 -13.81
C TRP A 300 29.90 3.48 -13.97
N PRO A 301 29.08 3.84 -14.98
CA PRO A 301 29.33 4.87 -15.99
C PRO A 301 29.48 6.29 -15.40
#